data_AF-A0A2V6KP95-F1
#
_entry.id   AF-A0A2V6KP95-F1
#
_cell.length_a   1.000
_cell.length_b   1.000
_cell.length_c   1.000
_cell.angle_alpha   90.00
_cell.angle_beta   90.00
_cell.angle_gamma   90.00
#
_symmetry.space_group_name_H-M   'P 1'
#
loop_
_entity.id
_entity.type
_entity.pdbx_description
1 polymer ?
#
loop_
_entity_poly.entity_id
_entity_poly.type
_entity_poly.pdbx_seq_one_letter_code
_entity_poly.pdbx_strand_id
1 'polypeptide(L)'
;FNQTPIYNPIALLEYISKHPNDALVLHVERAGAKIDVPVKPTLLPTAGEMKPRIGIQWDTTGKVSIQHPNPIEQVYNSVTSTLKTIGAVASPKSDVKLQHLSGPVGIGRIYYLLFQSERGWQLALWFSVILNVNLAILNMLPIPVLDGGHIVLAPIESLRRKPVNMRVLEVVQTSCAAVIIGYMLYITFFDVQDLPFVRKKLDQLESQSSAKNSQTP
;
A
#
# COMPACT_ATOMS: atom_id res chain seq x y z
N PHE A 1 -15.63 30.08 -1.02
CA PHE A 1 -15.10 30.76 0.19
C PHE A 1 -15.07 32.24 -0.08
N ASN A 2 -15.74 33.08 0.73
CA ASN A 2 -15.72 34.54 0.54
C ASN A 2 -15.83 34.93 -0.97
N GLN A 3 -16.84 34.37 -1.65
CA GLN A 3 -17.11 34.55 -3.09
C GLN A 3 -16.09 34.00 -4.10
N THR A 4 -14.98 33.38 -3.67
CA THR A 4 -14.11 32.59 -4.56
C THR A 4 -14.63 31.16 -4.72
N PRO A 5 -14.83 30.68 -5.97
CA PRO A 5 -15.23 29.31 -6.21
C PRO A 5 -14.04 28.36 -6.01
N ILE A 6 -14.28 27.25 -5.31
CA ILE A 6 -13.26 26.21 -5.07
C ILE A 6 -13.76 24.92 -5.72
N TYR A 7 -13.04 24.45 -6.73
CA TYR A 7 -13.45 23.30 -7.54
C TYR A 7 -12.78 21.99 -7.14
N ASN A 8 -11.70 22.03 -6.35
CA ASN A 8 -11.00 20.82 -5.94
C ASN A 8 -10.49 20.90 -4.48
N PRO A 9 -10.29 19.76 -3.81
CA PRO A 9 -9.77 19.68 -2.44
C PRO A 9 -8.42 20.36 -2.22
N ILE A 10 -7.57 20.39 -3.24
CA ILE A 10 -6.21 20.95 -3.14
C ILE A 10 -6.27 22.47 -3.08
N ALA A 11 -7.09 23.10 -3.90
CA ALA A 11 -7.34 24.53 -3.94
C ALA A 11 -7.93 25.02 -2.61
N LEU A 12 -8.75 24.20 -1.96
CA LEU A 12 -9.21 24.48 -0.60
C LEU A 12 -8.06 24.56 0.41
N LEU A 13 -7.19 23.54 0.41
CA LEU A 13 -6.04 23.47 1.31
C LEU A 13 -5.06 24.64 1.07
N GLU A 14 -4.82 24.98 -0.20
CA GLU A 14 -3.98 26.11 -0.58
C GLU A 14 -4.56 27.44 -0.10
N TYR A 15 -5.87 27.63 -0.28
CA TYR A 15 -6.56 28.84 0.18
C TYR A 15 -6.47 29.00 1.71
N ILE A 16 -6.71 27.92 2.47
CA ILE A 16 -6.60 27.93 3.94
C ILE A 16 -5.16 28.19 4.38
N SER A 17 -4.18 27.68 3.64
CA SER A 17 -2.75 27.90 3.94
C SER A 17 -2.34 29.36 3.75
N LYS A 18 -2.93 30.06 2.77
CA LYS A 18 -2.73 31.49 2.53
C LYS A 18 -3.45 32.38 3.54
N HIS A 19 -4.51 31.88 4.17
CA HIS A 19 -5.36 32.61 5.13
C HIS A 19 -5.47 31.89 6.48
N PRO A 20 -4.36 31.71 7.23
CA PRO A 20 -4.32 30.84 8.41
C PRO A 20 -5.07 31.38 9.64
N ASN A 21 -5.35 32.69 9.71
CA ASN A 21 -5.98 33.35 10.86
C ASN A 21 -7.31 34.02 10.54
N ASP A 22 -7.69 34.09 9.26
CA ASP A 22 -8.88 34.81 8.83
C ASP A 22 -10.13 33.99 9.14
N ALA A 23 -11.19 34.67 9.60
CA ALA A 23 -12.50 34.04 9.68
C ALA A 23 -13.03 33.87 8.25
N LEU A 24 -13.29 32.62 7.87
CA LEU A 24 -13.72 32.25 6.52
C LEU A 24 -15.19 31.85 6.53
N VAL A 25 -15.94 32.22 5.50
CA VAL A 25 -17.32 31.72 5.32
C VAL A 25 -17.35 30.66 4.22
N LEU A 26 -17.76 29.47 4.62
CA LEU A 26 -18.02 28.32 3.77
C LEU A 26 -19.46 28.36 3.28
N HIS A 27 -19.66 28.61 1.99
CA HIS A 27 -20.95 28.43 1.33
C HIS A 27 -21.05 26.96 0.90
N VAL A 28 -21.92 26.18 1.55
CA VAL A 28 -22.13 24.76 1.26
C VAL A 28 -23.58 24.48 0.88
N GLU A 29 -23.80 23.50 0.02
CA GLU A 29 -25.15 23.03 -0.31
C GLU A 29 -25.38 21.68 0.36
N ARG A 30 -26.45 21.58 1.16
CA ARG A 30 -26.85 20.34 1.84
C ARG A 30 -28.32 20.09 1.61
N ALA A 31 -28.65 18.95 1.00
CA ALA A 31 -30.03 18.54 0.69
C ALA A 31 -30.83 19.62 -0.08
N GLY A 32 -30.17 20.33 -1.01
CA GLY A 32 -30.78 21.39 -1.82
C GLY A 32 -30.86 22.77 -1.15
N ALA A 33 -30.48 22.90 0.12
CA ALA A 33 -30.41 24.18 0.83
C ALA A 33 -28.97 24.73 0.86
N LYS A 34 -28.80 26.02 0.57
CA LYS A 34 -27.53 26.73 0.72
C LYS A 34 -27.36 27.17 2.17
N ILE A 35 -26.24 26.79 2.79
CA ILE A 35 -25.91 27.05 4.18
C ILE A 35 -24.55 27.75 4.23
N ASP A 36 -24.49 28.82 5.00
CA ASP A 36 -23.25 29.56 5.26
C ASP A 36 -22.69 29.15 6.61
N VAL A 37 -21.49 28.57 6.61
CA VAL A 37 -20.82 28.07 7.81
C VAL A 37 -19.59 28.93 8.09
N PRO A 38 -19.58 29.73 9.17
CA PRO A 38 -18.38 30.43 9.58
C PRO A 38 -17.36 29.45 10.14
N VAL A 39 -16.13 29.50 9.65
CA VAL A 39 -15.05 28.61 10.05
C VAL A 39 -13.76 29.39 10.22
N LYS A 40 -13.05 29.10 11.30
CA LYS A 40 -11.74 29.66 11.58
C LYS A 40 -10.69 28.56 11.47
N PRO A 41 -9.69 28.67 10.57
CA PRO A 41 -8.58 27.75 10.56
C PRO A 41 -7.82 27.77 11.90
N THR A 42 -7.45 26.58 12.39
CA THR A 42 -6.64 26.42 13.59
C THR A 42 -5.34 25.73 13.20
N LEU A 43 -4.20 26.24 13.67
CA LEU A 43 -2.89 25.64 13.45
C LEU A 43 -2.78 24.33 14.27
N LEU A 44 -2.60 23.21 13.58
CA LEU A 44 -2.46 21.90 14.20
C LEU A 44 -1.14 21.22 13.77
N PRO A 45 -0.47 20.50 14.68
CA PRO A 45 0.73 19.76 14.35
C PRO A 45 0.41 18.60 13.39
N THR A 46 1.00 18.63 12.21
CA THR A 46 0.87 17.62 11.16
C THR A 46 2.26 17.15 10.76
N ALA A 47 2.62 15.90 11.10
CA ALA A 47 3.92 15.33 10.74
C ALA A 47 5.12 16.22 11.12
N GLY A 48 5.04 16.90 12.27
CA GLY A 48 6.09 17.80 12.78
C GLY A 48 5.99 19.26 12.33
N GLU A 49 5.07 19.60 11.41
CA GLU A 49 4.87 20.97 10.92
C GLU A 49 3.51 21.54 11.39
N MET A 50 3.48 22.83 11.77
CA MET A 50 2.24 23.53 12.12
C MET A 50 1.49 23.93 10.85
N LYS A 51 0.36 23.27 10.57
CA LYS A 51 -0.45 23.55 9.38
C LYS A 51 -1.86 24.01 9.77
N PRO A 52 -2.41 25.07 9.13
CA PRO A 52 -3.76 25.52 9.38
C PRO A 52 -4.77 24.47 8.87
N ARG A 53 -5.75 24.12 9.71
CA ARG A 53 -6.77 23.13 9.40
C ARG A 53 -8.15 23.57 9.88
N ILE A 54 -9.17 23.07 9.20
CA ILE A 54 -10.59 23.32 9.50
C ILE A 54 -11.38 22.06 9.85
N GLY A 55 -10.71 20.91 10.00
CA GLY A 55 -11.35 19.66 10.42
C GLY A 55 -12.25 18.98 9.37
N ILE A 56 -12.17 19.39 8.09
CA ILE A 56 -12.88 18.71 7.00
C ILE A 56 -12.07 17.52 6.52
N GLN A 57 -12.70 16.35 6.51
CA GLN A 57 -12.19 15.15 5.86
C GLN A 57 -13.07 14.83 4.66
N TRP A 58 -12.45 14.68 3.49
CA TRP A 58 -13.16 14.23 2.30
C TRP A 58 -13.44 12.74 2.44
N ASP A 59 -14.70 12.35 2.25
CA ASP A 59 -15.03 10.95 2.07
C ASP A 59 -14.55 10.52 0.67
N THR A 60 -13.33 9.98 0.62
CA THR A 60 -12.74 9.42 -0.60
C THR A 60 -13.35 8.07 -0.98
N THR A 61 -14.22 7.52 -0.13
CA THR A 61 -14.81 6.18 -0.32
C THR A 61 -15.96 6.19 -1.32
N GLY A 62 -16.52 7.37 -1.63
CA GLY A 62 -17.69 7.51 -2.49
C GLY A 62 -18.90 6.71 -1.97
N LYS A 63 -19.94 6.58 -2.81
CA LYS A 63 -20.96 5.56 -2.55
C LYS A 63 -20.34 4.18 -2.83
N VAL A 64 -20.00 3.45 -1.77
CA VAL A 64 -19.59 2.04 -1.87
C VAL A 64 -20.77 1.24 -2.42
N SER A 65 -20.85 1.13 -3.74
CA SER A 65 -21.78 0.22 -4.40
C SER A 65 -21.13 -1.16 -4.44
N ILE A 66 -21.81 -2.16 -3.90
CA ILE A 66 -21.43 -3.56 -4.11
C ILE A 66 -21.65 -3.86 -5.59
N GLN A 67 -20.55 -3.83 -6.36
CA GLN A 67 -20.58 -4.35 -7.71
C GLN A 67 -20.48 -5.88 -7.61
N HIS A 68 -21.23 -6.58 -8.45
CA HIS A 68 -21.19 -8.04 -8.57
C HIS A 68 -20.49 -8.40 -9.90
N PRO A 69 -19.19 -8.09 -10.08
CA PRO A 69 -18.49 -8.51 -11.28
C PRO A 69 -18.44 -10.04 -11.31
N ASN A 70 -18.71 -10.60 -12.49
CA ASN A 70 -18.68 -12.04 -12.66
C ASN A 70 -17.29 -12.60 -12.30
N PRO A 71 -17.18 -13.83 -11.78
CA PRO A 71 -15.90 -14.43 -11.40
C PRO A 71 -14.84 -14.38 -12.52
N ILE A 72 -15.27 -14.57 -13.77
CA ILE A 72 -14.41 -14.50 -14.96
C ILE A 72 -13.87 -13.08 -15.19
N GLU A 73 -14.73 -12.08 -15.00
CA GLU A 73 -14.37 -10.67 -15.15
C GLU A 73 -13.37 -10.24 -14.07
N GLN A 74 -13.55 -10.73 -12.83
CA GLN A 74 -12.59 -10.50 -11.75
C GLN A 74 -11.22 -11.09 -12.07
N VAL A 75 -11.16 -12.32 -12.58
CA VAL A 75 -9.89 -12.95 -12.99
C VAL A 75 -9.23 -12.15 -14.11
N TYR A 76 -9.99 -11.76 -15.15
CA TYR A 76 -9.47 -10.94 -16.24
C TYR A 76 -8.91 -9.59 -15.75
N ASN A 77 -9.65 -8.91 -14.88
CA ASN A 77 -9.23 -7.63 -14.31
C ASN A 77 -7.98 -7.78 -13.42
N SER A 78 -7.87 -8.86 -12.65
CA SER A 78 -6.68 -9.16 -11.84
C SER A 78 -5.46 -9.49 -12.70
N VAL A 79 -5.62 -10.28 -13.77
CA VAL A 79 -4.53 -10.61 -14.71
C VAL A 79 -4.01 -9.35 -15.39
N THR A 80 -4.92 -8.56 -15.97
CA THR A 80 -4.53 -7.33 -16.67
C THR A 80 -3.88 -6.31 -15.73
N SER A 81 -4.38 -6.18 -14.50
CA SER A 81 -3.79 -5.29 -13.48
C SER A 81 -2.41 -5.78 -13.04
N THR A 82 -2.23 -7.10 -12.87
CA THR A 82 -0.94 -7.70 -12.52
C THR A 82 0.10 -7.45 -13.62
N LEU A 83 -0.25 -7.71 -14.89
CA LEU A 83 0.65 -7.47 -16.02
C LEU A 83 1.02 -5.99 -16.17
N LYS A 84 0.05 -5.07 -16.00
CA LYS A 84 0.31 -3.62 -15.99
C LYS A 84 1.25 -3.22 -14.85
N THR A 85 1.06 -3.80 -13.66
CA THR A 85 1.90 -3.51 -12.49
C THR A 85 3.32 -4.03 -12.69
N ILE A 86 3.48 -5.26 -13.20
CA ILE A 86 4.79 -5.82 -13.56
C ILE A 86 5.48 -4.95 -14.62
N GLY A 87 4.75 -4.53 -15.66
CA GLY A 87 5.26 -3.63 -16.69
C GLY A 87 5.66 -2.25 -16.15
N ALA A 88 4.92 -1.73 -15.18
CA ALA A 88 5.27 -0.48 -14.49
C ALA A 88 6.55 -0.65 -13.65
N VAL A 89 6.65 -1.71 -12.85
CA VAL A 89 7.84 -2.01 -12.02
C VAL A 89 9.09 -2.24 -12.88
N ALA A 90 8.94 -2.85 -14.05
CA ALA A 90 10.04 -3.06 -15.01
C ALA A 90 10.45 -1.78 -15.76
N SER A 91 9.60 -0.74 -15.77
CA SER A 91 9.90 0.53 -16.43
C SER A 91 10.79 1.40 -15.51
N PRO A 92 11.99 1.83 -15.97
CA PRO A 92 12.91 2.66 -15.17
C PRO A 92 12.37 4.03 -14.75
N LYS A 93 11.18 4.42 -15.25
CA LYS A 93 10.53 5.72 -15.00
C LYS A 93 9.31 5.63 -14.09
N SER A 94 9.00 4.47 -13.49
CA SER A 94 7.88 4.36 -12.56
C SER A 94 8.33 4.61 -11.11
N ASP A 95 7.53 5.36 -10.36
CA ASP A 95 7.69 5.55 -8.91
C ASP A 95 7.33 4.28 -8.10
N VAL A 96 7.04 3.15 -8.78
CA VAL A 96 6.69 1.89 -8.14
C VAL A 96 7.97 1.19 -7.69
N LYS A 97 8.53 1.68 -6.59
CA LYS A 97 9.63 1.04 -5.88
C LYS A 97 9.19 -0.33 -5.37
N LEU A 98 10.06 -1.33 -5.43
CA LEU A 98 9.86 -2.66 -4.81
C LEU A 98 9.51 -2.57 -3.30
N GLN A 99 9.76 -1.42 -2.67
CA GLN A 99 9.40 -1.02 -1.31
C GLN A 99 7.89 -1.00 -1.06
N HIS A 100 7.06 -0.94 -2.11
CA HIS A 100 5.59 -0.99 -2.01
C HIS A 100 5.02 -2.41 -2.05
N LEU A 101 5.86 -3.43 -2.29
CA LEU A 101 5.46 -4.81 -2.10
C LEU A 101 5.37 -5.06 -0.60
N SER A 102 4.14 -5.15 -0.08
CA SER A 102 3.91 -5.40 1.34
C SER A 102 4.56 -6.73 1.72
N GLY A 103 5.55 -6.69 2.62
CA GLY A 103 6.14 -7.88 3.21
C GLY A 103 5.11 -8.64 4.06
N PRO A 104 5.45 -9.83 4.60
CA PRO A 104 4.54 -10.60 5.45
C PRO A 104 3.99 -9.78 6.63
N VAL A 105 4.83 -8.92 7.22
CA VAL A 105 4.46 -8.02 8.31
C VAL A 105 3.57 -6.88 7.79
N GLY A 106 3.88 -6.27 6.64
CA GLY A 106 3.03 -5.31 5.97
C GLY A 106 1.63 -5.85 5.63
N ILE A 107 1.53 -7.09 5.12
CA ILE A 107 0.26 -7.77 4.85
C ILE A 107 -0.54 -7.95 6.16
N GLY A 108 0.13 -8.37 7.24
CA GLY A 108 -0.50 -8.47 8.57
C GLY A 108 -1.05 -7.13 9.07
N ARG A 109 -0.32 -6.02 8.84
CA ARG A 109 -0.78 -4.67 9.16
C ARG A 109 -2.01 -4.29 8.34
N ILE A 110 -2.06 -4.62 7.05
CA ILE A 110 -3.24 -4.37 6.22
C ILE A 110 -4.45 -5.10 6.80
N TYR A 111 -4.33 -6.39 7.11
CA TYR A 111 -5.42 -7.12 7.76
C TYR A 111 -5.86 -6.46 9.08
N TYR A 112 -4.92 -6.08 9.93
CA TYR A 112 -5.22 -5.37 11.18
C TYR A 112 -6.02 -4.08 10.94
N LEU A 113 -5.65 -3.28 9.94
CA LEU A 113 -6.38 -2.06 9.57
C LEU A 113 -7.77 -2.36 9.00
N LEU A 114 -7.91 -3.40 8.16
CA LEU A 114 -9.20 -3.79 7.60
C LEU A 114 -10.16 -4.25 8.70
N PHE A 115 -9.69 -5.01 9.70
CA PHE A 115 -10.50 -5.48 10.82
C PHE A 115 -10.97 -4.37 11.77
N GLN A 116 -10.37 -3.17 11.73
CA GLN A 116 -10.87 -2.02 12.50
C GLN A 116 -12.13 -1.38 11.91
N SER A 117 -12.48 -1.71 10.66
CA SER A 117 -13.71 -1.24 10.02
C SER A 117 -14.92 -2.04 10.49
N GLU A 118 -16.10 -1.42 10.55
CA GLU A 118 -17.37 -2.12 10.83
C GLU A 118 -17.65 -3.27 9.84
N ARG A 119 -17.11 -3.19 8.61
CA ARG A 119 -17.20 -4.25 7.59
C ARG A 119 -15.92 -5.09 7.48
N GLY A 120 -15.12 -5.15 8.54
CA GLY A 120 -13.77 -5.72 8.50
C GLY A 120 -13.69 -7.13 7.93
N TRP A 121 -14.65 -8.00 8.24
CA TRP A 121 -14.72 -9.35 7.67
C TRP A 121 -14.94 -9.37 6.15
N GLN A 122 -15.83 -8.51 5.63
CA GLN A 122 -16.08 -8.42 4.18
C GLN A 122 -14.84 -7.89 3.45
N LEU A 123 -14.17 -6.89 4.03
CA LEU A 123 -12.94 -6.31 3.51
C LEU A 123 -11.77 -7.30 3.54
N ALA A 124 -11.62 -8.06 4.64
CA ALA A 124 -10.59 -9.09 4.78
C ALA A 124 -10.80 -10.23 3.77
N LEU A 125 -12.05 -10.66 3.55
CA LEU A 125 -12.37 -11.65 2.51
C LEU A 125 -12.06 -11.12 1.11
N TRP A 126 -12.48 -9.89 0.80
CA TRP A 126 -12.15 -9.24 -0.47
C TRP A 126 -10.64 -9.16 -0.71
N PHE A 127 -9.89 -8.70 0.29
CA PHE A 127 -8.43 -8.60 0.21
C PHE A 127 -7.78 -9.98 0.05
N SER A 128 -8.27 -10.99 0.77
CA SER A 128 -7.80 -12.38 0.65
C SER A 128 -8.05 -12.95 -0.75
N VAL A 129 -9.22 -12.71 -1.34
CA VAL A 129 -9.54 -13.15 -2.71
C VAL A 129 -8.56 -12.53 -3.71
N ILE A 130 -8.34 -11.22 -3.63
CA ILE A 130 -7.39 -10.53 -4.52
C ILE A 130 -5.96 -11.05 -4.34
N LEU A 131 -5.51 -11.21 -3.10
CA LEU A 131 -4.18 -11.72 -2.79
C LEU A 131 -3.99 -13.14 -3.38
N ASN A 132 -4.95 -14.04 -3.15
CA ASN A 132 -4.88 -15.41 -3.67
C ASN A 132 -4.92 -15.47 -5.20
N VAL A 133 -5.76 -14.66 -5.86
CA VAL A 133 -5.79 -14.59 -7.32
C VAL A 133 -4.46 -14.11 -7.87
N ASN A 134 -3.86 -13.07 -7.28
CA ASN A 134 -2.56 -12.58 -7.70
C ASN A 134 -1.46 -13.62 -7.47
N LEU A 135 -1.49 -14.35 -6.35
CA LEU A 135 -0.56 -15.43 -6.08
C LEU A 135 -0.71 -16.58 -7.09
N ALA A 136 -1.95 -16.94 -7.46
CA ALA A 136 -2.22 -17.94 -8.48
C ALA A 136 -1.65 -17.51 -9.86
N ILE A 137 -1.84 -16.24 -10.24
CA ILE A 137 -1.28 -15.69 -11.49
C ILE A 137 0.24 -15.71 -11.47
N LEU A 138 0.86 -15.26 -10.37
CA LEU A 138 2.31 -15.31 -10.20
C LEU A 138 2.80 -16.76 -10.30
N ASN A 139 2.14 -17.70 -9.63
CA ASN A 139 2.48 -19.13 -9.68
C ASN A 139 2.37 -19.75 -11.08
N MET A 140 1.60 -19.15 -12.01
CA MET A 140 1.56 -19.59 -13.40
C MET A 140 2.73 -19.06 -14.26
N LEU A 141 3.55 -18.14 -13.75
CA LEU A 141 4.71 -17.62 -14.49
C LEU A 141 5.77 -18.72 -14.71
N PRO A 142 6.56 -18.64 -15.81
CA PRO A 142 7.61 -19.60 -16.15
C PRO A 142 8.86 -19.43 -15.25
N ILE A 143 8.68 -19.42 -13.93
CA ILE A 143 9.75 -19.31 -12.95
C ILE A 143 10.04 -20.71 -12.41
N PRO A 144 11.28 -21.23 -12.46
CA PRO A 144 11.60 -22.62 -12.09
C PRO A 144 11.21 -23.07 -10.68
N VAL A 145 11.03 -22.14 -9.73
CA VAL A 145 10.62 -22.44 -8.35
C VAL A 145 9.10 -22.44 -8.14
N LEU A 146 8.34 -21.94 -9.12
CA LEU A 146 6.88 -21.90 -9.11
C LEU A 146 6.29 -23.02 -9.99
N ASP A 147 5.04 -23.39 -9.74
CA ASP A 147 4.32 -24.45 -10.47
C ASP A 147 4.33 -24.23 -12.00
N GLY A 148 4.23 -22.97 -12.45
CA GLY A 148 4.32 -22.56 -13.85
C GLY A 148 5.66 -22.89 -14.51
N GLY A 149 6.76 -22.91 -13.76
CA GLY A 149 8.07 -23.35 -14.26
C GLY A 149 8.05 -24.81 -14.68
N HIS A 150 7.47 -25.69 -13.86
CA HIS A 150 7.33 -27.11 -14.17
C HIS A 150 6.37 -27.34 -15.35
N ILE A 151 5.26 -26.59 -15.39
CA ILE A 151 4.28 -26.62 -16.49
C ILE A 151 4.94 -26.25 -17.83
N VAL A 152 5.86 -25.30 -17.84
CA VAL A 152 6.56 -24.85 -19.06
C VAL A 152 7.73 -25.76 -19.44
N LEU A 153 8.38 -26.40 -18.46
CA LEU A 153 9.44 -27.37 -18.73
C LEU A 153 8.92 -28.66 -19.37
N ALA A 154 7.72 -29.12 -19.01
CA ALA A 154 7.10 -30.34 -19.57
C ALA A 154 6.98 -30.35 -21.12
N PRO A 155 6.43 -29.31 -21.79
CA PRO A 155 6.39 -29.26 -23.25
C PRO A 155 7.78 -29.06 -23.87
N ILE A 156 8.70 -28.34 -23.21
CA ILE A 156 10.08 -28.19 -23.67
C ILE A 156 10.81 -29.54 -23.67
N GLU A 157 10.60 -30.36 -22.64
CA GLU A 157 11.15 -31.70 -22.52
C GLU A 157 10.53 -32.66 -23.54
N SER A 158 9.21 -32.56 -23.76
CA SER A 158 8.50 -33.30 -24.81
C SER A 158 9.05 -33.00 -26.20
N LEU A 159 9.33 -31.72 -26.51
CA LEU A 159 9.89 -31.30 -27.78
C LEU A 159 11.37 -31.68 -27.93
N ARG A 160 12.16 -31.55 -26.87
CA ARG A 160 13.60 -31.89 -26.87
C ARG A 160 13.87 -33.38 -26.78
N ARG A 161 12.88 -34.20 -26.39
CA ARG A 161 12.96 -35.65 -26.15
C ARG A 161 14.15 -36.06 -25.27
N LYS A 162 14.64 -35.15 -24.43
CA LYS A 162 15.79 -35.37 -23.55
C LYS A 162 15.44 -34.81 -22.18
N PRO A 163 15.65 -35.58 -21.11
CA PRO A 163 15.33 -35.12 -19.78
C PRO A 163 16.18 -33.91 -19.40
N VAL A 164 15.55 -32.97 -18.71
CA VAL A 164 16.27 -31.82 -18.15
C VAL A 164 17.21 -32.34 -17.06
N ASN A 165 18.43 -31.79 -16.97
CA ASN A 165 19.38 -32.22 -15.97
C ASN A 165 18.86 -31.90 -14.56
N MET A 166 18.48 -32.94 -13.82
CA MET A 166 17.88 -32.83 -12.49
C MET A 166 18.75 -32.02 -11.52
N ARG A 167 20.08 -32.17 -11.60
CA ARG A 167 21.01 -31.41 -10.75
C ARG A 167 20.98 -29.91 -11.04
N VAL A 168 20.81 -29.52 -12.31
CA VAL A 168 20.73 -28.11 -12.69
C VAL A 168 19.40 -27.52 -12.20
N LEU A 169 18.30 -28.28 -12.34
CA LEU A 169 17.00 -27.84 -11.87
C LEU A 169 16.98 -27.66 -10.34
N GLU A 170 17.54 -28.62 -9.60
CA GLU A 170 17.65 -28.57 -8.13
C GLU A 170 18.48 -27.36 -7.67
N VAL A 171 19.62 -27.09 -8.31
CA VAL A 171 20.46 -25.93 -8.00
C VAL A 171 19.72 -24.63 -8.30
N VAL A 172 19.07 -24.51 -9.46
CA VAL A 172 18.33 -23.29 -9.84
C VAL A 172 17.14 -23.06 -8.91
N GLN A 173 16.38 -24.10 -8.59
CA GLN A 173 15.22 -24.02 -7.70
C GLN A 173 15.64 -23.63 -6.28
N THR A 174 16.66 -24.30 -5.73
CA THR A 174 17.19 -23.98 -4.39
C THR A 174 17.77 -22.57 -4.34
N SER A 175 18.52 -22.16 -5.36
CA SER A 175 19.08 -20.80 -5.42
C SER A 175 17.98 -19.74 -5.48
N CYS A 176 16.94 -19.97 -6.30
CA CYS A 176 15.81 -19.06 -6.42
C CYS A 176 15.01 -18.98 -5.11
N ALA A 177 14.72 -20.14 -4.49
CA ALA A 177 14.06 -20.20 -3.18
C ALA A 177 14.87 -19.46 -2.11
N ALA A 178 16.18 -19.66 -2.06
CA ALA A 178 17.07 -18.97 -1.12
C ALA A 178 17.05 -17.44 -1.32
N VAL A 179 17.05 -16.96 -2.57
CA VAL A 179 16.93 -15.54 -2.88
C VAL A 179 15.58 -14.98 -2.42
N ILE A 180 14.47 -15.67 -2.70
CA ILE A 180 13.13 -15.22 -2.29
C ILE A 180 13.02 -15.18 -0.77
N ILE A 181 13.44 -16.24 -0.07
CA ILE A 181 13.41 -16.30 1.40
C ILE A 181 14.31 -15.21 1.99
N GLY A 182 15.53 -15.05 1.46
CA GLY A 182 16.44 -13.99 1.87
C GLY A 182 15.84 -12.59 1.68
N TYR A 183 15.15 -12.37 0.57
CA TYR A 183 14.44 -11.12 0.30
C TYR A 183 13.25 -10.91 1.23
N MET A 184 12.48 -11.95 1.54
CA MET A 184 11.40 -11.90 2.54
C MET A 184 11.93 -11.51 3.91
N LEU A 185 13.05 -12.10 4.35
CA LEU A 185 13.70 -11.75 5.62
C LEU A 185 14.20 -10.30 5.59
N TYR A 186 14.81 -9.87 4.49
CA TYR A 186 15.27 -8.50 4.29
C TYR A 186 14.12 -7.50 4.46
N ILE A 187 13.02 -7.63 3.70
CA ILE A 187 11.87 -6.72 3.82
C ILE A 187 11.26 -6.79 5.22
N THR A 188 11.12 -8.01 5.77
CA THR A 188 10.54 -8.19 7.11
C THR A 188 11.34 -7.42 8.17
N PHE A 189 12.67 -7.39 8.06
CA PHE A 189 13.51 -6.62 8.97
C PHE A 189 13.21 -5.11 8.89
N PHE A 190 13.04 -4.56 7.68
CA PHE A 190 12.65 -3.15 7.49
C PHE A 190 11.22 -2.88 7.98
N ASP A 191 10.26 -3.74 7.64
CA ASP A 191 8.86 -3.63 8.08
C ASP A 191 8.75 -3.60 9.61
N VAL A 192 9.55 -4.41 10.32
CA VAL A 192 9.56 -4.48 11.79
C VAL A 192 10.10 -3.19 12.41
N GLN A 193 11.11 -2.56 11.81
CA GLN A 193 11.63 -1.27 12.28
C GLN A 193 10.60 -0.15 12.13
N ASP A 194 9.82 -0.18 11.05
CA ASP A 194 8.74 0.78 10.77
C ASP A 194 7.47 0.55 11.63
N LEU A 195 7.50 -0.39 12.56
CA LEU A 195 6.42 -0.57 13.53
C LEU A 195 6.46 0.56 14.57
N PRO A 196 5.32 1.25 14.83
CA PRO A 196 5.27 2.41 15.72
C PRO A 196 5.70 2.09 17.16
N PHE A 197 5.50 0.85 17.61
CA PHE A 197 5.97 0.41 18.92
C PHE A 197 7.47 0.16 18.99
N VAL A 198 8.10 -0.32 17.91
CA VAL A 198 9.55 -0.54 17.82
C VAL A 198 10.25 0.80 17.75
N ARG A 199 9.78 1.70 16.89
CA ARG A 199 10.29 3.07 16.75
C ARG A 199 10.25 3.83 18.08
N LYS A 200 9.12 3.80 18.79
CA LYS A 200 9.00 4.42 20.12
C LYS A 200 10.00 3.85 21.15
N LYS A 201 10.31 2.56 21.07
CA LYS A 201 11.28 1.90 21.96
C LYS A 201 12.72 2.28 21.60
N LEU A 202 13.04 2.40 20.31
CA LEU A 202 14.35 2.86 19.83
C LEU A 202 14.61 4.31 20.23
N ASP A 203 13.63 5.20 20.03
CA ASP A 203 13.72 6.61 20.44
C ASP A 203 13.97 6.75 21.96
N GLN A 204 13.38 5.85 22.77
CA GLN A 204 13.62 5.77 24.23
C GLN A 204 15.05 5.31 24.59
N LEU A 205 15.63 4.39 23.81
CA LEU A 205 16.99 3.90 24.03
C LEU A 205 18.04 4.94 23.61
N GLU A 206 17.81 5.65 22.50
CA GLU A 206 18.68 6.72 22.02
C GLU A 206 18.69 7.94 22.97
N SER A 207 17.52 8.30 23.51
CA SER A 207 17.40 9.37 24.51
C SER A 207 18.08 8.99 25.84
N GLN A 208 17.98 7.74 26.29
CA GLN A 208 18.72 7.25 27.47
C GLN A 208 20.23 7.19 27.25
N SER A 209 20.71 6.79 26.06
CA SER A 209 22.14 6.76 25.72
C SER A 209 22.73 8.17 25.59
N SER A 210 21.98 9.12 25.02
CA SER A 210 22.41 10.52 24.91
C SER A 210 22.45 11.22 26.26
N ALA A 211 21.49 10.92 27.14
CA ALA A 211 21.49 11.40 28.52
C ALA A 211 22.68 10.84 29.33
N LYS A 212 23.06 9.58 29.09
CA LYS A 212 24.18 8.92 29.78
C LYS A 212 25.56 9.45 29.33
N ASN A 213 25.73 9.75 28.04
CA ASN A 213 26.99 10.31 27.52
C ASN A 213 27.16 11.81 27.83
N SER A 214 26.10 12.51 28.25
CA SER A 214 26.17 13.91 28.69
C SER A 214 26.54 14.06 30.17
N GLN A 215 26.71 12.96 30.90
CA GLN A 215 26.97 12.93 32.35
C GLN A 215 28.31 12.26 32.72
N THR A 216 29.12 11.83 31.76
CA THR A 216 30.51 11.40 32.00
C THR A 216 31.45 12.60 31.80
N PRO A 217 32.16 13.06 32.85
CA PRO A 217 33.20 14.10 32.73
C PRO A 217 34.41 13.63 31.92
#